data_AF-A0A6P0T216-F1
#
_entry.id   AF-A0A6P0T216-F1
#
_cell.length_a   1.000
_cell.length_b   1.000
_cell.length_c   1.000
_cell.angle_alpha   90.00
_cell.angle_beta   90.00
_cell.angle_gamma   90.00
#
_symmetry.space_group_name_H-M   'P 1'
#
loop_
_entity.id
_entity.type
_entity.pdbx_description
1 polymer ?
#
loop_
_entity_poly.entity_id
_entity_poly.type
_entity_poly.pdbx_seq_one_letter_code
_entity_poly.pdbx_strand_id
1 'polypeptide(L)'
;MQPVDYTTLTAACSELRATWVPGRTEQVYQRDRYTIAIALRTLNGRGWLTICWHPQAARICIGDPPPRVPDTFTFSDQLRHQLGGFALIAIETIAPWERVLDLQFAKRPGEPPTWHLYVEIIGKYSNLILTDADNLIVTTAHQVSNQQSSVRTIQTGQPYELPPALTGTSPSLIEPYQSWQERVSLIPGAVANQLLKSYRGLSPTLARSMVQAAGLDPKQSTQNLEESDWQNLFQRWQQWL
;
A
#
# COMPACT_ATOMS: atom_id res chain seq x y z
N MET A 1 -6.77 -14.46 -0.54
CA MET A 1 -7.21 -13.05 -0.47
C MET A 1 -6.03 -12.27 0.09
N GLN A 2 -5.61 -11.18 -0.53
CA GLN A 2 -4.54 -10.36 0.03
C GLN A 2 -5.10 -9.65 1.27
N PRO A 3 -4.49 -9.80 2.46
CA PRO A 3 -5.07 -9.30 3.70
C PRO A 3 -5.02 -7.77 3.80
N VAL A 4 -4.04 -7.13 3.16
CA VAL A 4 -3.87 -5.67 3.17
C VAL A 4 -4.49 -5.06 1.93
N ASP A 5 -5.61 -4.36 2.12
CA ASP A 5 -6.24 -3.50 1.14
C ASP A 5 -5.78 -2.03 1.26
N TYR A 6 -6.32 -1.16 0.39
CA TYR A 6 -5.96 0.25 0.39
C TYR A 6 -6.28 0.92 1.73
N THR A 7 -7.46 0.66 2.30
CA THR A 7 -7.87 1.24 3.58
C THR A 7 -6.95 0.84 4.73
N THR A 8 -6.62 -0.45 4.82
CA THR A 8 -5.68 -0.98 5.81
C THR A 8 -4.29 -0.37 5.63
N LEU A 9 -3.83 -0.24 4.38
CA LEU A 9 -2.55 0.37 4.05
C LEU A 9 -2.51 1.84 4.47
N THR A 10 -3.54 2.62 4.15
CA THR A 10 -3.65 4.03 4.54
C THR A 10 -3.64 4.21 6.06
N ALA A 11 -4.37 3.35 6.79
CA ALA A 11 -4.35 3.36 8.25
C ALA A 11 -2.95 3.06 8.81
N ALA A 12 -2.28 2.02 8.31
CA ALA A 12 -0.92 1.68 8.71
C ALA A 12 0.07 2.82 8.40
N CYS A 13 -0.05 3.47 7.23
CA CYS A 13 0.78 4.61 6.87
C CYS A 13 0.56 5.81 7.78
N SER A 14 -0.68 6.09 8.16
CA SER A 14 -1.00 7.17 9.11
C SER A 14 -0.29 6.94 10.45
N GLU A 15 -0.37 5.72 10.99
CA GLU A 15 0.32 5.34 12.22
C GLU A 15 1.85 5.46 12.08
N LEU A 16 2.41 4.95 10.98
CA LEU A 16 3.86 4.99 10.74
C LEU A 16 4.39 6.41 10.59
N ARG A 17 3.67 7.29 9.89
CA ARG A 17 4.02 8.72 9.77
C ARG A 17 4.04 9.41 11.13
N ALA A 18 3.01 9.17 11.94
CA ALA A 18 2.88 9.82 13.24
C ALA A 18 3.98 9.41 14.24
N THR A 19 4.55 8.21 14.09
CA THR A 19 5.41 7.61 15.13
C THR A 19 6.85 7.34 14.70
N TRP A 20 7.12 7.13 13.42
CA TRP A 20 8.43 6.71 12.89
C TRP A 20 9.07 7.69 11.92
N VAL A 21 8.42 8.83 11.65
CA VAL A 21 8.95 9.89 10.79
C VAL A 21 9.16 11.18 11.62
N PRO A 22 10.36 11.80 11.61
CA PRO A 22 11.57 11.27 11.01
C PRO A 22 12.18 10.13 11.86
N GLY A 23 12.81 9.16 11.19
CA GLY A 23 13.46 8.02 11.84
C GLY A 23 14.78 7.67 11.18
N ARG A 24 15.89 7.65 11.94
CA ARG A 24 17.21 7.29 11.40
C ARG A 24 17.32 5.79 11.18
N THR A 25 17.71 5.38 9.98
CA THR A 25 18.03 3.99 9.65
C THR A 25 19.33 3.58 10.32
N GLU A 26 19.26 2.66 11.27
CA GLU A 26 20.42 2.10 11.97
C GLU A 26 20.88 0.78 11.36
N GLN A 27 19.94 -0.08 10.98
CA GLN A 27 20.20 -1.42 10.48
C GLN A 27 19.16 -1.81 9.44
N VAL A 28 19.57 -2.67 8.52
CA VAL A 28 18.68 -3.33 7.56
C VAL A 28 18.96 -4.83 7.64
N TYR A 29 17.90 -5.64 7.64
CA TYR A 29 18.00 -7.08 7.76
C TYR A 29 16.91 -7.77 6.94
N GLN A 30 17.29 -8.66 6.04
CA GLN A 30 16.32 -9.48 5.32
C GLN A 30 16.09 -10.83 6.03
N ARG A 31 14.86 -11.06 6.48
CA ARG A 31 14.47 -12.26 7.24
C ARG A 31 14.33 -13.48 6.36
N ASP A 32 13.79 -13.28 5.17
CA ASP A 32 13.54 -14.33 4.18
C ASP A 32 13.46 -13.70 2.78
N ARG A 33 13.10 -14.50 1.77
CA ARG A 33 12.99 -14.06 0.37
C ARG A 33 11.98 -12.93 0.13
N TYR A 34 11.10 -12.65 1.09
CA TYR A 34 9.95 -11.75 0.94
C TYR A 34 9.83 -10.70 2.03
N THR A 35 10.71 -10.69 3.03
CA THR A 35 10.52 -9.87 4.23
C THR A 35 11.82 -9.19 4.64
N ILE A 36 11.78 -7.87 4.76
CA ILE A 36 12.87 -7.06 5.28
C ILE A 36 12.44 -6.31 6.54
N ALA A 37 13.39 -6.12 7.44
CA ALA A 37 13.26 -5.35 8.66
C ALA A 37 14.28 -4.20 8.64
N ILE A 38 13.80 -2.97 8.77
CA ILE A 38 14.62 -1.76 8.84
C ILE A 38 14.52 -1.22 10.27
N ALA A 39 15.66 -1.19 10.98
CA ALA A 39 15.71 -0.59 12.30
C ALA A 39 15.69 0.93 12.17
N LEU A 40 14.65 1.56 12.71
CA LEU A 40 14.49 3.00 12.76
C LEU A 40 14.70 3.48 14.20
N ARG A 41 15.46 4.56 14.34
CA ARG A 41 15.65 5.30 15.60
C ARG A 41 14.96 6.65 15.50
N THR A 42 13.99 6.87 16.38
CA THR A 42 13.39 8.18 16.60
C THR A 42 13.89 8.75 17.94
N LEU A 43 13.43 9.94 18.29
CA LEU A 43 13.67 10.52 19.62
C LEU A 43 13.01 9.70 20.74
N ASN A 44 11.92 9.00 20.42
CA ASN A 44 11.12 8.25 21.40
C ASN A 44 11.58 6.80 21.57
N GLY A 45 12.43 6.29 20.68
CA GLY A 45 12.94 4.93 20.80
C GLY A 45 13.42 4.32 19.49
N ARG A 46 13.66 3.01 19.56
CA ARG A 46 14.11 2.20 18.44
C ARG A 46 13.07 1.12 18.14
N GLY A 47 12.75 0.91 16.87
CA GLY A 47 11.85 -0.16 16.43
C GLY A 47 12.20 -0.67 15.05
N TRP A 48 11.49 -1.70 14.62
CA TRP A 48 11.74 -2.40 13.38
C TRP A 48 10.56 -2.26 12.43
N LEU A 49 10.74 -1.45 11.40
CA LEU A 49 9.81 -1.38 10.29
C LEU A 49 9.96 -2.66 9.46
N THR A 50 8.94 -3.49 9.48
CA THR A 50 8.86 -4.72 8.68
C THR A 50 8.09 -4.43 7.40
N ILE A 51 8.73 -4.72 6.25
CA ILE A 51 8.11 -4.65 4.93
C ILE A 51 8.13 -6.07 4.35
N CYS A 52 6.97 -6.56 3.95
CA CYS A 52 6.81 -7.86 3.33
C CYS A 52 6.19 -7.70 1.94
N TRP A 53 6.78 -8.33 0.93
CA TRP A 53 6.28 -8.38 -0.45
C TRP A 53 5.85 -9.79 -0.87
N HIS A 54 5.52 -10.65 0.09
CA HIS A 54 5.04 -12.01 -0.20
C HIS A 54 3.72 -11.98 -0.98
N PRO A 55 3.53 -12.80 -2.04
CA PRO A 55 2.33 -12.80 -2.89
C PRO A 55 0.97 -12.85 -2.18
N GLN A 56 0.94 -13.45 -0.99
CA GLN A 56 -0.28 -13.62 -0.19
C GLN A 56 -0.27 -12.85 1.13
N ALA A 57 0.88 -12.31 1.55
CA ALA A 57 1.06 -11.73 2.89
C ALA A 57 1.74 -10.36 2.87
N ALA A 58 1.77 -9.71 1.71
CA ALA A 58 2.37 -8.39 1.54
C ALA A 58 1.74 -7.36 2.47
N ARG A 59 2.58 -6.64 3.21
CA ARG A 59 2.21 -5.68 4.26
C ARG A 59 3.39 -4.81 4.66
N ILE A 60 3.09 -3.71 5.33
CA ILE A 60 4.05 -2.87 6.04
C ILE A 60 3.54 -2.64 7.47
N CYS A 61 4.39 -2.82 8.47
CA CYS A 61 4.03 -2.62 9.87
C CYS A 61 5.29 -2.51 10.75
N ILE A 62 5.12 -2.08 11.99
CA ILE A 62 6.15 -2.32 13.01
C ILE A 62 6.10 -3.78 13.43
N GLY A 63 7.26 -4.40 13.58
CA GLY A 63 7.38 -5.79 13.96
C GLY A 63 8.50 -6.04 14.97
N ASP A 64 8.63 -7.30 15.35
CA ASP A 64 9.68 -7.75 16.25
C ASP A 64 11.07 -7.61 15.62
N PRO A 65 12.12 -7.47 16.45
CA PRO A 65 13.50 -7.53 15.96
C PRO A 65 13.74 -8.81 15.16
N PRO A 66 14.59 -8.73 14.10
CA PRO A 66 14.99 -9.90 13.35
C PRO A 66 15.81 -10.87 14.23
N PRO A 67 15.91 -12.14 13.81
CA PRO A 67 16.77 -13.11 14.50
C PRO A 67 18.24 -12.66 14.48
N ARG A 68 19.02 -13.13 15.46
CA ARG A 68 20.46 -12.84 15.60
C ARG A 68 21.32 -13.80 14.76
N VAL A 69 20.91 -14.07 13.53
CA VAL A 69 21.69 -14.86 12.56
C VAL A 69 22.21 -13.93 11.47
N PRO A 70 23.28 -14.30 10.74
CA PRO A 70 23.75 -13.48 9.63
C PRO A 70 22.71 -13.34 8.54
N ASP A 71 22.53 -12.12 8.05
CA ASP A 71 21.82 -11.83 6.82
C ASP A 71 22.72 -12.16 5.63
N THR A 72 22.23 -12.96 4.68
CA THR A 72 23.00 -13.39 3.49
C THR A 72 22.39 -12.89 2.19
N PHE A 73 21.41 -11.98 2.25
CA PHE A 73 20.74 -11.48 1.06
C PHE A 73 21.44 -10.23 0.52
N THR A 74 21.69 -10.23 -0.79
CA THR A 74 22.32 -9.09 -1.47
C THR A 74 21.43 -7.84 -1.47
N PHE A 75 20.11 -8.03 -1.48
CA PHE A 75 19.15 -6.92 -1.51
C PHE A 75 19.20 -6.09 -0.22
N SER A 76 19.17 -6.73 0.96
CA SER A 76 19.36 -6.03 2.24
C SER A 76 20.74 -5.40 2.38
N ASP A 77 21.79 -6.02 1.84
CA ASP A 77 23.13 -5.41 1.87
C ASP A 77 23.22 -4.13 1.03
N GLN A 78 22.59 -4.10 -0.14
CA GLN A 78 22.48 -2.87 -0.94
C GLN A 78 21.68 -1.80 -0.18
N LEU A 79 20.53 -2.14 0.39
CA LEU A 79 19.75 -1.21 1.20
C LEU A 79 20.53 -0.72 2.43
N ARG A 80 21.28 -1.59 3.10
CA ARG A 80 22.13 -1.24 4.25
C ARG A 80 23.21 -0.23 3.83
N HIS A 81 23.83 -0.44 2.68
CA HIS A 81 24.87 0.44 2.15
C HIS A 81 24.32 1.83 1.77
N GLN A 82 23.15 1.89 1.12
CA GLN A 82 22.60 3.16 0.65
C GLN A 82 21.80 3.93 1.71
N LEU A 83 21.03 3.23 2.55
CA LEU A 83 20.16 3.85 3.56
C LEU A 83 20.83 3.96 4.93
N GLY A 84 21.98 3.32 5.15
CA GLY A 84 22.69 3.33 6.43
C GLY A 84 22.99 4.75 6.91
N GLY A 85 22.39 5.14 8.04
CA GLY A 85 22.57 6.45 8.64
C GLY A 85 21.71 7.57 8.05
N PHE A 86 20.97 7.33 6.96
CA PHE A 86 19.96 8.26 6.44
C PHE A 86 18.72 8.26 7.34
N ALA A 87 17.94 9.34 7.29
CA ALA A 87 16.65 9.45 7.95
C ALA A 87 15.54 9.14 6.96
N LEU A 88 14.60 8.28 7.34
CA LEU A 88 13.26 8.24 6.76
C LEU A 88 12.59 9.57 7.09
N ILE A 89 12.30 10.39 6.09
CA ILE A 89 11.78 11.76 6.25
C ILE A 89 10.32 11.89 5.82
N ALA A 90 9.82 10.99 5.00
CA ALA A 90 8.42 10.94 4.61
C ALA A 90 8.03 9.52 4.19
N ILE A 91 6.72 9.25 4.26
CA ILE A 91 6.09 8.06 3.69
C ILE A 91 4.93 8.60 2.87
N GLU A 92 4.96 8.49 1.54
CA GLU A 92 3.92 9.05 0.68
C GLU A 92 3.21 7.98 -0.12
N THR A 93 1.93 8.19 -0.44
CA THR A 93 1.22 7.38 -1.42
C THR A 93 1.48 8.00 -2.80
N ILE A 94 1.90 7.21 -3.78
CA ILE A 94 2.22 7.73 -5.13
C ILE A 94 1.01 8.35 -5.84
N ALA A 95 -0.19 7.88 -5.49
CA ALA A 95 -1.45 8.28 -6.08
C ALA A 95 -2.61 7.85 -5.17
N PRO A 96 -3.75 8.57 -5.20
CA PRO A 96 -4.97 8.15 -4.51
C PRO A 96 -5.41 6.76 -4.97
N TRP A 97 -5.89 5.94 -4.02
CA TRP A 97 -6.40 4.58 -4.25
C TRP A 97 -5.38 3.52 -4.69
N GLU A 98 -4.12 3.90 -4.92
CA GLU A 98 -3.06 2.97 -5.25
C GLU A 98 -2.38 2.38 -4.02
N ARG A 99 -1.97 1.11 -4.11
CA ARG A 99 -1.30 0.39 -3.01
C ARG A 99 0.21 0.40 -3.17
N VAL A 100 0.75 1.57 -3.43
CA VAL A 100 2.19 1.80 -3.57
C VAL A 100 2.58 2.99 -2.71
N LEU A 101 3.60 2.76 -1.89
CA LEU A 101 4.17 3.78 -1.03
C LEU A 101 5.55 4.17 -1.53
N ASP A 102 5.90 5.42 -1.33
CA ASP A 102 7.24 5.98 -1.46
C ASP A 102 7.77 6.29 -0.07
N LEU A 103 8.72 5.50 0.42
CA LEU A 103 9.45 5.79 1.65
C LEU A 103 10.68 6.62 1.28
N GLN A 104 10.66 7.88 1.68
CA GLN A 104 11.63 8.88 1.27
C GLN A 104 12.73 9.02 2.32
N PHE A 105 13.99 8.90 1.90
CA PHE A 105 15.14 9.02 2.78
C PHE A 105 16.06 10.17 2.36
N ALA A 106 16.52 10.92 3.34
CA ALA A 106 17.49 12.00 3.18
C ALA A 106 18.59 11.89 4.25
N LYS A 107 19.72 12.56 4.03
CA LYS A 107 20.84 12.53 5.00
C LYS A 107 20.42 13.16 6.33
N ARG A 108 19.57 14.18 6.30
CA ARG A 108 18.99 14.82 7.49
C ARG A 108 17.51 15.16 7.25
N PRO A 109 16.67 15.17 8.32
CA PRO A 109 15.32 15.73 8.22
C PRO A 109 15.35 17.18 7.71
N GLY A 110 14.44 17.50 6.79
CA GLY A 110 14.34 18.83 6.16
C GLY A 110 15.18 19.01 4.88
N GLU A 111 16.05 18.05 4.55
CA GLU A 111 16.72 17.99 3.24
C GLU A 111 15.82 17.27 2.21
N PRO A 112 15.99 17.54 0.90
CA PRO A 112 15.27 16.80 -0.13
C PRO A 112 15.64 15.30 -0.10
N PRO A 113 14.70 14.40 -0.48
CA PRO A 113 14.98 12.99 -0.55
C PRO A 113 16.06 12.69 -1.58
N THR A 114 17.01 11.85 -1.20
CA THR A 114 18.08 11.33 -2.06
C THR A 114 17.83 9.89 -2.47
N TRP A 115 16.98 9.19 -1.72
CA TRP A 115 16.64 7.80 -1.92
C TRP A 115 15.14 7.62 -1.74
N HIS A 116 14.54 6.85 -2.65
CA HIS A 116 13.15 6.45 -2.60
C HIS A 116 13.07 4.94 -2.51
N LEU A 117 12.35 4.43 -1.51
CA LEU A 117 12.07 3.01 -1.37
C LEU A 117 10.59 2.76 -1.65
N TYR A 118 10.30 2.35 -2.87
CA TYR A 118 8.95 2.06 -3.31
C TYR A 118 8.47 0.69 -2.81
N VAL A 119 7.39 0.71 -2.05
CA VAL A 119 6.74 -0.49 -1.47
C VAL A 119 5.46 -0.75 -2.25
N GLU A 120 5.45 -1.78 -3.09
CA GLU A 120 4.28 -2.18 -3.87
C GLU A 120 3.54 -3.34 -3.18
N ILE A 121 2.28 -3.13 -2.81
CA ILE A 121 1.44 -4.12 -2.11
C ILE A 121 0.32 -4.58 -3.06
N ILE A 122 0.71 -5.29 -4.11
CA ILE A 122 -0.16 -5.69 -5.24
C ILE A 122 -0.15 -7.21 -5.43
N GLY A 123 -0.58 -7.95 -4.40
CA GLY A 123 -0.73 -9.40 -4.45
C GLY A 123 0.56 -10.08 -4.93
N LYS A 124 0.46 -10.95 -5.94
CA LYS A 124 1.62 -11.64 -6.54
C LYS A 124 2.63 -10.72 -7.24
N TYR A 125 2.26 -9.46 -7.49
CA TYR A 125 3.14 -8.43 -8.07
C TYR A 125 3.74 -7.51 -7.01
N SER A 126 3.53 -7.81 -5.72
CA SER A 126 4.15 -7.03 -4.65
C SER A 126 5.66 -7.06 -4.77
N ASN A 127 6.30 -5.92 -4.53
CA ASN A 127 7.74 -5.76 -4.71
C ASN A 127 8.27 -4.63 -3.81
N LEU A 128 9.59 -4.55 -3.71
CA LEU A 128 10.30 -3.49 -3.02
C LEU A 128 11.44 -3.00 -3.91
N ILE A 129 11.46 -1.70 -4.22
CA ILE A 129 12.37 -1.11 -5.20
C ILE A 129 13.06 0.11 -4.58
N LEU A 130 14.39 0.13 -4.57
CA LEU A 130 15.16 1.32 -4.20
C LEU A 130 15.55 2.08 -5.47
N THR A 131 15.28 3.38 -5.51
CA THR A 131 15.78 4.30 -6.53
C THR A 131 16.56 5.45 -5.92
N ASP A 132 17.46 6.02 -6.71
CA ASP A 132 18.08 7.30 -6.40
C ASP A 132 17.11 8.49 -6.64
N ALA A 133 17.62 9.71 -6.48
CA ALA A 133 16.88 10.95 -6.68
C ALA A 133 16.41 11.19 -8.14
N ASP A 134 17.07 10.55 -9.12
CA ASP A 134 16.69 10.63 -10.54
C ASP A 134 15.70 9.51 -10.93
N ASN A 135 15.16 8.78 -9.93
CA ASN A 135 14.29 7.62 -10.09
C ASN A 135 14.92 6.46 -10.88
N LEU A 136 16.25 6.32 -10.88
CA LEU A 136 16.91 5.14 -11.43
C LEU A 136 16.94 4.02 -10.40
N ILE A 137 16.50 2.83 -10.81
CA ILE A 137 16.46 1.65 -9.95
C ILE A 137 17.90 1.24 -9.59
N VAL A 138 18.24 1.33 -8.30
CA VAL A 138 19.52 0.86 -7.78
C VAL A 138 19.43 -0.62 -7.43
N THR A 139 18.36 -1.04 -6.76
CA THR A 139 18.13 -2.44 -6.45
C THR A 139 16.65 -2.73 -6.27
N THR A 140 16.26 -3.99 -6.43
CA THR A 140 14.89 -4.45 -6.24
C THR A 140 14.90 -5.83 -5.61
N ALA A 141 13.88 -6.12 -4.79
CA ALA A 141 13.68 -7.42 -4.20
C ALA A 141 13.35 -8.49 -5.25
N HIS A 142 12.70 -8.11 -6.35
CA HIS A 142 12.36 -9.02 -7.44
C HIS A 142 12.49 -8.31 -8.79
N GLN A 143 13.48 -8.72 -9.59
CA GLN A 143 13.64 -8.22 -10.95
C GLN A 143 12.55 -8.77 -11.87
N VAL A 144 12.04 -7.92 -12.75
CA VAL A 144 11.02 -8.26 -13.74
C VAL A 144 11.54 -7.92 -15.12
N SER A 145 11.84 -8.95 -15.91
CA SER A 145 12.30 -8.82 -17.30
C SER A 145 11.14 -8.70 -18.29
N ASN A 146 11.45 -8.26 -19.52
CA ASN A 146 10.51 -8.22 -20.65
C ASN A 146 9.86 -9.59 -20.96
N GLN A 147 10.52 -10.69 -20.62
CA GLN A 147 9.95 -12.03 -20.80
C GLN A 147 8.86 -12.37 -19.77
N GLN A 148 8.93 -11.77 -18.58
CA GLN A 148 8.01 -12.03 -17.48
C GLN A 148 6.80 -11.09 -17.46
N SER A 149 6.95 -9.90 -18.05
CA SER A 149 5.91 -8.88 -18.08
C SER A 149 6.04 -8.05 -19.35
N SER A 150 4.94 -7.97 -20.11
CA SER A 150 4.80 -7.03 -21.23
C SER A 150 4.33 -5.65 -20.79
N VAL A 151 4.09 -5.44 -19.50
CA VAL A 151 3.45 -4.24 -18.96
C VAL A 151 4.49 -3.18 -18.59
N ARG A 152 5.49 -3.58 -17.80
CA ARG A 152 6.66 -2.78 -17.43
C ARG A 152 7.78 -3.71 -16.98
N THR A 153 9.01 -3.22 -17.05
CA THR A 153 10.19 -3.90 -16.52
C THR A 153 10.65 -3.30 -15.21
N ILE A 154 11.29 -4.10 -14.37
CA ILE A 154 11.92 -3.64 -13.13
C ILE A 154 13.33 -4.22 -13.11
N GLN A 155 14.30 -3.39 -13.48
CA GLN A 155 15.70 -3.78 -13.62
C GLN A 155 16.63 -2.68 -13.10
N THR A 156 17.72 -3.08 -12.45
CA THR A 156 18.76 -2.16 -12.01
C THR A 156 19.31 -1.34 -13.17
N GLY A 157 19.48 -0.04 -12.95
CA GLY A 157 19.96 0.94 -13.93
C GLY A 157 18.89 1.49 -14.86
N GLN A 158 17.65 1.01 -14.78
CA GLN A 158 16.53 1.57 -15.54
C GLN A 158 15.73 2.56 -14.70
N PRO A 159 15.08 3.56 -15.32
CA PRO A 159 14.08 4.39 -14.63
C PRO A 159 12.97 3.54 -14.03
N TYR A 160 12.53 3.88 -12.83
CA TYR A 160 11.39 3.25 -12.20
C TYR A 160 10.08 3.80 -12.80
N GLU A 161 9.25 2.88 -13.28
CA GLU A 161 7.90 3.16 -13.75
C GLU A 161 6.90 2.63 -12.73
N LEU A 162 5.86 3.42 -12.42
CA LEU A 162 4.78 3.01 -11.52
C LEU A 162 3.97 1.83 -12.09
N PRO A 163 3.28 1.04 -11.25
CA PRO A 163 2.34 0.06 -11.76
C PRO A 163 1.25 0.73 -12.60
N PRO A 164 0.62 0.02 -13.55
CA PRO A 164 -0.51 0.56 -14.28
C PRO A 164 -1.60 1.04 -13.33
N ALA A 165 -2.10 2.25 -13.57
CA ALA A 165 -3.16 2.83 -12.76
C ALA A 165 -4.41 1.93 -12.76
N LEU A 166 -5.07 1.85 -11.60
CA LEU A 166 -6.34 1.16 -11.45
C LEU A 166 -7.39 1.76 -12.39
N THR A 167 -8.10 0.90 -13.12
CA THR A 167 -9.25 1.31 -13.93
C THR A 167 -10.51 1.47 -13.07
N GLY A 168 -11.45 2.30 -13.53
CA GLY A 168 -12.73 2.53 -12.85
C GLY A 168 -12.82 3.85 -12.09
N THR A 169 -13.98 4.10 -11.47
CA THR A 169 -14.26 5.36 -10.77
C THR A 169 -13.59 5.38 -9.40
N SER A 170 -12.93 6.50 -9.07
CA SER A 170 -12.41 6.73 -7.72
C SER A 170 -13.54 7.13 -6.78
N PRO A 171 -13.62 6.56 -5.56
CA PRO A 171 -14.48 7.08 -4.52
C PRO A 171 -14.18 8.56 -4.21
N SER A 172 -15.22 9.33 -3.88
CA SER A 172 -15.08 10.76 -3.59
C SER A 172 -16.16 11.26 -2.63
N LEU A 173 -15.77 12.09 -1.65
CA LEU A 173 -16.69 12.72 -0.70
C LEU A 173 -17.64 13.73 -1.34
N ILE A 174 -17.29 14.26 -2.52
CA ILE A 174 -18.10 15.23 -3.25
C ILE A 174 -19.09 14.58 -4.22
N GLU A 175 -19.09 13.25 -4.36
CA GLU A 175 -20.04 12.56 -5.23
C GLU A 175 -21.47 12.64 -4.62
N PRO A 176 -22.47 13.15 -5.36
CA PRO A 176 -23.84 13.20 -4.88
C PRO A 176 -24.43 11.80 -4.71
N TYR A 177 -25.29 11.64 -3.70
CA TYR A 177 -25.99 10.39 -3.40
C TYR A 177 -26.64 9.74 -4.63
N GLN A 178 -27.39 10.51 -5.43
CA GLN A 178 -28.09 10.00 -6.60
C GLN A 178 -27.11 9.40 -7.63
N SER A 179 -26.02 10.10 -7.95
CA SER A 179 -25.01 9.62 -8.89
C SER A 179 -24.30 8.35 -8.36
N TRP A 180 -24.04 8.30 -7.06
CA TRP A 180 -23.48 7.12 -6.42
C TRP A 180 -24.44 5.92 -6.48
N GLN A 181 -25.71 6.11 -6.12
CA GLN A 181 -26.74 5.07 -6.13
C GLN A 181 -26.97 4.54 -7.55
N GLU A 182 -27.09 5.42 -8.54
CA GLU A 182 -27.20 5.07 -9.96
C GLU A 182 -26.02 4.20 -10.41
N ARG A 183 -24.79 4.56 -10.02
CA ARG A 183 -23.60 3.80 -10.38
C ARG A 183 -23.56 2.41 -9.73
N VAL A 184 -23.95 2.30 -8.46
CA VAL A 184 -23.95 1.02 -7.74
C VAL A 184 -25.12 0.12 -8.18
N SER A 185 -26.24 0.71 -8.60
CA SER A 185 -27.44 -0.03 -9.03
C SER A 185 -27.52 -0.28 -10.54
N LEU A 186 -26.62 0.32 -11.35
CA LEU A 186 -26.64 0.25 -12.82
C LEU A 186 -26.80 -1.18 -13.37
N ILE A 187 -26.10 -2.14 -12.75
CA ILE A 187 -26.22 -3.56 -13.07
C ILE A 187 -26.82 -4.27 -11.86
N PRO A 188 -27.94 -5.00 -12.02
CA PRO A 188 -28.50 -5.81 -10.95
C PRO A 188 -27.51 -6.84 -10.40
N GLY A 189 -27.44 -6.98 -9.08
CA GLY A 189 -26.69 -8.04 -8.42
C GLY A 189 -26.47 -7.79 -6.94
N ALA A 190 -25.69 -8.65 -6.30
CA ALA A 190 -25.33 -8.52 -4.90
C ALA A 190 -24.66 -7.17 -4.61
N VAL A 191 -25.21 -6.39 -3.68
CA VAL A 191 -24.78 -5.01 -3.39
C VAL A 191 -23.28 -4.91 -3.09
N ALA A 192 -22.71 -5.84 -2.31
CA ALA A 192 -21.28 -5.82 -2.00
C ALA A 192 -20.41 -6.06 -3.26
N ASN A 193 -20.89 -6.88 -4.21
CA ASN A 193 -20.19 -7.09 -5.47
C ASN A 193 -20.32 -5.89 -6.41
N GLN A 194 -21.47 -5.18 -6.39
CA GLN A 194 -21.64 -3.99 -7.21
C GLN A 194 -20.73 -2.85 -6.74
N LEU A 195 -20.59 -2.63 -5.43
CA LEU A 195 -19.62 -1.65 -4.90
C LEU A 195 -18.20 -1.89 -5.43
N LEU A 196 -17.74 -3.15 -5.46
CA LEU A 196 -16.41 -3.52 -5.98
C LEU A 196 -16.25 -3.30 -7.49
N LYS A 197 -17.34 -3.43 -8.25
CA LYS A 197 -17.33 -3.25 -9.71
C LYS A 197 -17.44 -1.78 -10.09
N SER A 198 -18.19 -1.00 -9.32
CA SER A 198 -18.47 0.41 -9.58
C SER A 198 -17.30 1.31 -9.18
N TYR A 199 -16.52 0.93 -8.17
CA TYR A 199 -15.43 1.74 -7.64
C TYR A 199 -14.13 0.98 -7.47
N ARG A 200 -13.01 1.66 -7.77
CA ARG A 200 -11.67 1.14 -7.52
C ARG A 200 -11.24 1.38 -6.06
N GLY A 201 -10.23 0.65 -5.61
CA GLY A 201 -9.64 0.81 -4.27
C GLY A 201 -10.38 0.07 -3.15
N LEU A 202 -11.57 -0.50 -3.41
CA LEU A 202 -12.29 -1.31 -2.44
C LEU A 202 -11.78 -2.76 -2.40
N SER A 203 -11.82 -3.35 -1.21
CA SER A 203 -11.61 -4.78 -1.02
C SER A 203 -12.92 -5.53 -0.77
N PRO A 204 -12.98 -6.83 -1.09
CA PRO A 204 -14.13 -7.65 -0.75
C PRO A 204 -14.48 -7.64 0.74
N THR A 205 -13.48 -7.55 1.62
CA THR A 205 -13.68 -7.49 3.07
C THR A 205 -14.33 -6.18 3.47
N LEU A 206 -13.79 -5.05 2.99
CA LEU A 206 -14.35 -3.73 3.24
C LEU A 206 -15.79 -3.62 2.73
N ALA A 207 -16.05 -4.01 1.48
CA ALA A 207 -17.39 -3.92 0.90
C ALA A 207 -18.42 -4.73 1.68
N ARG A 208 -18.07 -5.96 2.10
CA ARG A 208 -18.95 -6.79 2.94
C ARG A 208 -19.18 -6.15 4.31
N SER A 209 -18.12 -5.70 4.97
CA SER A 209 -18.21 -5.06 6.30
C SER A 209 -19.03 -3.78 6.25
N MET A 210 -18.89 -2.98 5.21
CA MET A 210 -19.63 -1.74 5.00
C MET A 210 -21.13 -2.00 4.82
N VAL A 211 -21.48 -2.98 3.98
CA VAL A 211 -22.88 -3.38 3.77
C VAL A 211 -23.49 -3.94 5.05
N GLN A 212 -22.75 -4.78 5.79
CA GLN A 212 -23.20 -5.29 7.08
C GLN A 212 -23.38 -4.18 8.12
N ALA A 213 -22.49 -3.19 8.16
CA ALA A 213 -22.60 -2.02 9.04
C ALA A 213 -23.79 -1.10 8.68
N ALA A 214 -24.31 -1.21 7.46
CA ALA A 214 -25.55 -0.57 7.03
C ALA A 214 -26.81 -1.38 7.38
N GLY A 215 -26.66 -2.57 8.00
CA GLY A 215 -27.77 -3.45 8.36
C GLY A 215 -28.26 -4.36 7.24
N LEU A 216 -27.49 -4.49 6.15
CA LEU A 216 -27.88 -5.22 4.94
C LEU A 216 -27.12 -6.54 4.79
N ASP A 217 -27.70 -7.49 4.04
CA ASP A 217 -26.96 -8.69 3.60
C ASP A 217 -26.06 -8.32 2.41
N PRO A 218 -24.73 -8.57 2.46
CA PRO A 218 -23.82 -8.42 1.32
C PRO A 218 -24.28 -9.05 0.01
N LYS A 219 -25.12 -10.08 0.07
CA LYS A 219 -25.68 -10.80 -1.09
C LYS A 219 -27.03 -10.27 -1.55
N GLN A 220 -27.65 -9.34 -0.82
CA GLN A 220 -28.92 -8.73 -1.20
C GLN A 220 -28.79 -8.05 -2.57
N SER A 221 -29.80 -8.25 -3.41
CA SER A 221 -29.84 -7.62 -4.74
C SER A 221 -30.05 -6.13 -4.60
N THR A 222 -29.33 -5.33 -5.39
CA THR A 222 -29.53 -3.87 -5.51
C THR A 222 -30.96 -3.49 -5.91
N GLN A 223 -31.70 -4.40 -6.55
CA GLN A 223 -33.11 -4.18 -6.93
C GLN A 223 -34.10 -4.31 -5.76
N ASN A 224 -33.66 -4.93 -4.65
CA ASN A 224 -34.50 -5.20 -3.48
C ASN A 224 -34.14 -4.28 -2.30
N LEU A 225 -33.41 -3.21 -2.55
CA LEU A 225 -33.04 -2.22 -1.53
C LEU A 225 -34.09 -1.10 -1.54
N GLU A 226 -34.62 -0.79 -0.36
CA GLU A 226 -35.48 0.36 -0.17
C GLU A 226 -34.65 1.65 -0.12
N GLU A 227 -35.31 2.81 -0.24
CA GLU A 227 -34.63 4.10 -0.21
C GLU A 227 -33.89 4.35 1.11
N SER A 228 -34.44 3.87 2.23
CA SER A 228 -33.78 3.89 3.55
C SER A 228 -32.50 3.07 3.59
N ASP A 229 -32.48 1.90 2.93
CA ASP A 229 -31.31 1.02 2.84
C ASP A 229 -30.17 1.71 2.09
N TRP A 230 -30.49 2.35 0.97
CA TRP A 230 -29.53 3.10 0.16
C TRP A 230 -28.96 4.29 0.90
N GLN A 231 -29.78 5.05 1.62
CA GLN A 231 -29.32 6.17 2.44
C GLN A 231 -28.39 5.71 3.57
N ASN A 232 -28.74 4.64 4.28
CA ASN A 232 -27.90 4.06 5.33
C ASN A 232 -26.56 3.59 4.76
N LEU A 233 -26.57 2.90 3.62
CA LEU A 233 -25.35 2.44 2.97
C LEU A 233 -24.48 3.60 2.49
N PHE A 234 -25.08 4.66 1.94
CA PHE A 234 -24.36 5.86 1.53
C PHE A 234 -23.73 6.60 2.71
N GLN A 235 -24.39 6.67 3.87
CA GLN A 235 -23.78 7.21 5.08
C GLN A 235 -22.55 6.40 5.52
N ARG A 236 -22.60 5.06 5.44
CA ARG A 236 -21.43 4.21 5.72
C ARG A 236 -20.31 4.41 4.70
N TRP A 237 -20.67 4.60 3.44
CA TRP A 237 -19.73 4.94 2.37
C TRP A 237 -19.02 6.26 2.64
N GLN A 238 -19.76 7.32 2.99
CA GLN A 238 -19.19 8.63 3.31
C GLN A 238 -18.36 8.61 4.60
N GLN A 239 -18.75 7.82 5.60
CA GLN A 239 -17.99 7.66 6.85
C GLN A 239 -16.64 6.97 6.64
N TRP A 240 -16.57 6.05 5.67
CA TRP A 240 -15.34 5.34 5.34
C TRP A 240 -14.32 6.22 4.59
N LEU A 241 -14.82 7.15 3.76
CA LEU A 241 -14.00 8.09 2.98
C LEU A 241 -13.37 9.18 3.83
#